data_AF-A0A521K5I4-F1
#
_entry.id   AF-A0A521K5I4-F1
#
_cell.length_a   1.000
_cell.length_b   1.000
_cell.length_c   1.000
_cell.angle_alpha   90.00
_cell.angle_beta   90.00
_cell.angle_gamma   90.00
#
_symmetry.space_group_name_H-M   'P 1'
#
loop_
_entity.id
_entity.type
_entity.pdbx_description
1 polymer ?
#
loop_
_entity_poly.entity_id
_entity_poly.type
_entity_poly.pdbx_seq_one_letter_code
_entity_poly.pdbx_strand_id
1 'polypeptide(L)'
;MSAESRDPGRHGVVPFTWACHRCARCCTAGSGYVWLADGEIERMAAALGMDVRAFESLHVREVADPATGARRRSLREAGSGEGGRCALLVGANECAVYAARPAHCKAFPYWPSVLENEHAFETARSICPGIAVLVSEELRERAFAALRALYARLPSREPPTTCCADAMPDVLHATGLEADHASACASDAHCRYGDARPLGCRMAHAASADAERALAELRTLERELDYPPAYGRLDDLLRARPRA
;
A
#
# COMPACT_ATOMS: atom_id res chain seq x y z
N MET A 1 -6.53 -24.82 11.01
CA MET A 1 -5.30 -24.00 11.16
C MET A 1 -5.49 -22.76 10.30
N SER A 2 -5.87 -21.62 10.90
CA SER A 2 -6.28 -20.43 10.16
C SER A 2 -5.10 -19.80 9.41
N ALA A 3 -5.39 -19.20 8.25
CA ALA A 3 -4.40 -18.55 7.38
C ALA A 3 -3.67 -17.37 8.04
N GLU A 4 -4.14 -16.90 9.20
CA GLU A 4 -3.53 -15.81 9.98
C GLU A 4 -2.17 -16.19 10.57
N SER A 5 -1.87 -17.48 10.74
CA SER A 5 -0.63 -17.95 11.38
C SER A 5 0.59 -18.07 10.43
N ARG A 6 0.53 -17.50 9.22
CA ARG A 6 1.58 -17.66 8.18
C ARG A 6 2.04 -16.38 7.50
N ASP A 7 1.55 -15.21 7.89
CA ASP A 7 2.01 -13.93 7.31
C ASP A 7 3.40 -13.56 7.88
N PRO A 8 4.48 -13.60 7.08
CA PRO A 8 5.83 -13.30 7.57
C PRO A 8 5.95 -11.88 8.13
N GLY A 9 5.14 -10.93 7.65
CA GLY A 9 5.17 -9.55 8.09
C GLY A 9 4.73 -9.37 9.54
N ARG A 10 3.94 -10.30 10.09
CA ARG A 10 3.52 -10.26 11.50
C ARG A 10 4.64 -10.60 12.49
N HIS A 11 5.70 -11.25 12.01
CA HIS A 11 6.82 -11.72 12.81
C HIS A 11 8.14 -10.99 12.50
N GLY A 12 8.09 -9.97 11.63
CA GLY A 12 9.26 -9.12 11.35
C GLY A 12 9.61 -8.21 12.53
N VAL A 13 10.79 -7.58 12.44
CA VAL A 13 11.26 -6.59 13.44
C VAL A 13 10.25 -5.46 13.72
N VAL A 14 9.48 -5.07 12.71
CA VAL A 14 8.30 -4.21 12.83
C VAL A 14 7.11 -4.99 12.25
N PRO A 15 6.12 -5.38 13.07
CA PRO A 15 4.95 -6.11 12.58
C PRO A 15 4.11 -5.28 11.60
N PHE A 16 3.71 -5.86 10.47
CA PHE A 16 2.89 -5.18 9.46
C PHE A 16 1.98 -6.15 8.69
N THR A 17 0.99 -5.60 8.00
CA THR A 17 0.25 -6.24 6.93
C THR A 17 0.47 -5.49 5.62
N TRP A 18 0.25 -6.16 4.48
CA TRP A 18 0.52 -5.55 3.19
C TRP A 18 -0.54 -5.85 2.14
N ALA A 19 -0.83 -4.83 1.31
CA ALA A 19 -1.53 -5.01 0.06
C ALA A 19 -0.94 -4.10 -1.03
N CYS A 20 -0.72 -4.65 -2.23
CA CYS A 20 -0.26 -3.84 -3.35
C CYS A 20 -1.34 -2.85 -3.81
N HIS A 21 -1.07 -1.54 -3.66
CA HIS A 21 -1.97 -0.48 -4.12
C HIS A 21 -1.98 -0.27 -5.63
N ARG A 22 -1.12 -0.98 -6.40
CA ARG A 22 -0.84 -0.69 -7.82
C ARG A 22 -0.41 0.76 -8.04
N CYS A 23 0.45 1.28 -7.15
CA CYS A 23 0.92 2.66 -7.18
C CYS A 23 2.20 2.87 -8.00
N ALA A 24 2.74 1.81 -8.62
CA ALA A 24 4.02 1.78 -9.35
C ALA A 24 5.29 2.16 -8.58
N ARG A 25 5.23 2.66 -7.35
CA ARG A 25 6.42 3.15 -6.62
C ARG A 25 7.55 2.13 -6.53
N CYS A 26 7.27 0.88 -6.13
CA CYS A 26 8.29 -0.18 -6.10
C CYS A 26 8.72 -0.63 -7.50
N CYS A 27 7.89 -0.42 -8.53
CA CYS A 27 8.23 -0.71 -9.92
C CYS A 27 9.10 0.38 -10.56
N THR A 28 9.27 1.55 -9.91
CA THR A 28 10.07 2.68 -10.38
C THR A 28 11.17 3.09 -9.40
N ALA A 29 11.36 2.35 -8.30
CA ALA A 29 12.34 2.69 -7.25
C ALA A 29 13.82 2.51 -7.70
N GLY A 30 14.05 1.91 -8.86
CA GLY A 30 15.15 2.33 -9.72
C GLY A 30 16.57 1.89 -9.36
N SER A 31 16.80 0.80 -8.62
CA SER A 31 18.18 0.26 -8.49
C SER A 31 18.28 -1.22 -8.12
N GLY A 32 17.14 -1.91 -7.99
CA GLY A 32 17.09 -3.30 -7.55
C GLY A 32 17.17 -4.32 -8.68
N TYR A 33 17.19 -5.59 -8.30
CA TYR A 33 17.06 -6.71 -9.22
C TYR A 33 15.73 -7.40 -8.99
N VAL A 34 15.01 -7.72 -10.06
CA VAL A 34 13.84 -8.60 -9.98
C VAL A 34 14.25 -9.95 -10.55
N TRP A 35 14.86 -10.76 -9.70
CA TRP A 35 15.26 -12.13 -10.03
C TRP A 35 14.10 -12.97 -10.53
N LEU A 36 14.35 -13.69 -11.62
CA LEU A 36 13.41 -14.61 -12.25
C LEU A 36 13.80 -16.04 -11.92
N ALA A 37 12.84 -16.83 -11.46
CA ALA A 37 12.98 -18.27 -11.33
C ALA A 37 12.70 -19.00 -12.67
N ASP A 38 12.90 -20.31 -12.68
CA ASP A 38 12.58 -21.12 -13.85
C ASP A 38 11.06 -21.15 -14.13
N GLY A 39 10.70 -21.14 -15.40
CA GLY A 39 9.30 -21.10 -15.83
C GLY A 39 8.61 -19.74 -15.70
N GLU A 40 9.22 -18.73 -15.06
CA GLU A 40 8.57 -17.42 -14.87
C GLU A 40 8.51 -16.62 -16.17
N ILE A 41 9.54 -16.72 -17.00
CA ILE A 41 9.64 -16.05 -18.28
C ILE A 41 8.52 -16.53 -19.21
N GLU A 42 8.33 -17.85 -19.30
CA GLU A 42 7.32 -18.50 -20.12
C GLU A 42 5.91 -18.10 -19.68
N ARG A 43 5.64 -18.06 -18.37
CA ARG A 43 4.34 -17.61 -17.84
C ARG A 43 4.07 -16.13 -18.14
N MET A 44 5.07 -15.27 -18.00
CA MET A 44 4.92 -13.85 -18.30
C MET A 44 4.77 -13.59 -19.81
N ALA A 45 5.52 -14.31 -20.65
CA ALA A 45 5.39 -14.24 -22.11
C ALA A 45 3.98 -14.68 -22.56
N ALA A 46 3.48 -15.80 -22.03
CA ALA A 46 2.13 -16.28 -22.31
C ALA A 46 1.05 -15.27 -21.88
N ALA A 47 1.23 -14.61 -20.72
CA ALA A 47 0.30 -13.58 -20.25
C ALA A 47 0.23 -12.35 -21.16
N LEU A 48 1.31 -12.07 -21.92
CA LEU A 48 1.35 -11.00 -22.92
C LEU A 48 1.01 -11.49 -24.34
N GLY A 49 0.78 -12.78 -24.55
CA GLY A 49 0.62 -13.37 -25.88
C GLY A 49 1.88 -13.25 -26.75
N MET A 50 3.07 -13.27 -26.13
CA MET A 50 4.37 -13.11 -26.81
C MET A 50 5.11 -14.45 -26.93
N ASP A 51 5.97 -14.55 -27.95
CA ASP A 51 6.99 -15.59 -28.01
C ASP A 51 8.01 -15.44 -26.87
N VAL A 52 8.48 -16.56 -26.32
CA VAL A 52 9.40 -16.58 -25.16
C VAL A 52 10.71 -15.86 -25.48
N ARG A 53 11.32 -16.09 -26.65
CA ARG A 53 12.58 -15.44 -27.04
C ARG A 53 12.39 -13.94 -27.24
N ALA A 54 11.25 -13.54 -27.81
CA ALA A 54 10.91 -12.12 -27.94
C ALA A 54 10.75 -11.45 -26.56
N PHE A 55 10.08 -12.12 -25.62
CA PHE A 55 9.95 -11.63 -24.25
C PHE A 55 11.32 -11.49 -23.56
N GLU A 56 12.18 -12.50 -23.66
CA GLU A 56 13.53 -12.45 -23.08
C GLU A 56 14.34 -11.27 -23.63
N SER A 57 14.31 -11.08 -24.96
CA SER A 57 15.03 -9.99 -25.61
C SER A 57 14.58 -8.61 -25.14
N LEU A 58 13.27 -8.41 -24.95
CA LEU A 58 12.68 -7.11 -24.64
C LEU A 58 12.62 -6.81 -23.13
N HIS A 59 12.41 -7.82 -22.29
CA HIS A 59 12.04 -7.62 -20.89
C HIS A 59 12.99 -8.26 -19.88
N VAL A 60 13.99 -9.03 -20.35
CA VAL A 60 14.94 -9.71 -19.48
C VAL A 60 16.35 -9.16 -19.72
N ARG A 61 17.13 -9.10 -18.64
CA ARG A 61 18.57 -8.87 -18.66
C ARG A 61 19.26 -9.94 -17.83
N GLU A 62 20.46 -10.29 -18.23
CA GLU A 62 21.33 -11.15 -17.44
C GLU A 62 22.38 -10.29 -16.75
N VAL A 63 22.53 -10.46 -15.44
CA VAL A 63 23.42 -9.66 -14.58
C VAL A 63 24.13 -10.55 -13.57
N ALA A 64 25.30 -10.12 -13.11
CA ALA A 64 25.99 -10.78 -12.02
C ALA A 64 25.28 -10.44 -10.71
N ASP A 65 24.91 -11.45 -9.94
CA ASP A 65 24.36 -11.30 -8.61
C ASP A 65 25.40 -10.65 -7.69
N PRO A 66 25.13 -9.48 -7.09
CA PRO A 66 26.10 -8.82 -6.20
C PRO A 66 26.51 -9.67 -4.99
N ALA A 67 25.65 -10.58 -4.54
CA ALA A 67 25.91 -11.42 -3.36
C ALA A 67 26.75 -12.66 -3.69
N THR A 68 26.61 -13.22 -4.90
CA THR A 68 27.21 -14.52 -5.26
C THR A 68 28.15 -14.48 -6.45
N GLY A 69 28.14 -13.40 -7.24
CA GLY A 69 28.86 -13.28 -8.52
C GLY A 69 28.26 -14.11 -9.66
N ALA A 70 27.27 -14.98 -9.38
CA ALA A 70 26.67 -15.84 -10.38
C ALA A 70 25.83 -15.02 -11.38
N ARG A 71 25.84 -15.43 -12.65
CA ARG A 71 24.98 -14.83 -13.68
C ARG A 71 23.53 -15.27 -13.45
N ARG A 72 22.63 -14.29 -13.30
CA ARG A 72 21.21 -14.50 -13.04
C ARG A 72 20.36 -13.63 -13.96
N ARG A 73 19.15 -14.11 -14.25
CA ARG A 73 18.15 -13.39 -15.04
C ARG A 73 17.33 -12.46 -14.15
N SER A 74 17.22 -11.21 -14.56
CA SER A 74 16.38 -10.18 -13.91
C SER A 74 15.47 -9.53 -14.93
N LEU A 75 14.31 -9.03 -14.49
CA LEU A 75 13.57 -8.08 -15.32
C LEU A 75 14.44 -6.87 -15.66
N ARG A 76 14.20 -6.36 -16.86
CA ARG A 76 14.82 -5.16 -17.41
C ARG A 76 14.01 -3.92 -17.02
N GLU A 77 14.72 -2.83 -16.78
CA GLU A 77 14.20 -1.49 -16.63
C GLU A 77 14.14 -0.79 -18.00
N ALA A 78 13.10 0.00 -18.25
CA ALA A 78 12.96 0.85 -19.42
C ALA A 78 13.95 2.03 -19.32
N GLY A 79 14.76 2.21 -20.38
CA GLY A 79 15.85 3.18 -20.43
C GLY A 79 17.23 2.50 -20.40
N SER A 80 18.21 3.10 -21.06
CA SER A 80 19.59 2.61 -21.09
C SER A 80 20.33 3.02 -19.81
N GLY A 81 20.28 2.21 -18.75
CA GLY A 81 21.05 2.45 -17.53
C GLY A 81 20.77 1.46 -16.40
N GLU A 82 21.66 1.43 -15.40
CA GLU A 82 21.38 0.82 -14.10
C GLU A 82 20.42 1.73 -13.34
N GLY A 83 19.18 1.25 -13.19
CA GLY A 83 18.13 1.98 -12.51
C GLY A 83 17.09 2.56 -13.45
N GLY A 84 15.82 2.24 -13.19
CA GLY A 84 14.73 2.74 -14.00
C GLY A 84 13.38 2.12 -13.68
N ARG A 85 12.43 2.52 -14.51
CA ARG A 85 11.05 2.04 -14.50
C ARG A 85 11.00 0.62 -15.04
N CYS A 86 10.36 -0.33 -14.38
CA CYS A 86 10.20 -1.69 -14.90
C CYS A 86 9.65 -1.70 -16.33
N ALA A 87 10.26 -2.48 -17.25
CA ALA A 87 9.86 -2.54 -18.65
C ALA A 87 8.45 -3.12 -18.88
N LEU A 88 7.88 -3.80 -17.87
CA LEU A 88 6.52 -4.34 -17.90
C LEU A 88 5.47 -3.37 -17.31
N LEU A 89 5.86 -2.14 -16.96
CA LEU A 89 4.97 -1.12 -16.39
C LEU A 89 4.45 -0.18 -17.48
N VAL A 90 3.20 -0.36 -17.88
CA VAL A 90 2.45 0.40 -18.90
C VAL A 90 1.80 1.64 -18.28
N GLY A 91 1.73 2.73 -19.06
CA GLY A 91 1.05 3.97 -18.65
C GLY A 91 1.69 4.62 -17.42
N ALA A 92 0.89 5.01 -16.43
CA ALA A 92 1.41 5.55 -15.17
C ALA A 92 1.82 4.44 -14.19
N ASN A 93 0.96 3.43 -14.01
CA ASN A 93 1.03 2.49 -12.90
C ASN A 93 0.57 1.06 -13.18
N GLU A 94 0.34 0.68 -14.44
CA GLU A 94 -0.25 -0.61 -14.77
C GLU A 94 0.82 -1.67 -15.08
N CYS A 95 0.83 -2.77 -14.33
CA CYS A 95 1.72 -3.89 -14.62
C CYS A 95 1.07 -4.82 -15.64
N ALA A 96 1.65 -4.91 -16.84
CA ALA A 96 1.12 -5.71 -17.95
C ALA A 96 0.99 -7.21 -17.62
N VAL A 97 1.76 -7.70 -16.63
CA VAL A 97 1.73 -9.09 -16.18
C VAL A 97 1.28 -9.23 -14.72
N TYR A 98 0.44 -8.33 -14.19
CA TYR A 98 0.11 -8.30 -12.74
C TYR A 98 -0.29 -9.67 -12.16
N ALA A 99 -1.09 -10.47 -12.86
CA ALA A 99 -1.46 -11.81 -12.42
C ALA A 99 -0.29 -12.82 -12.50
N ALA A 100 0.54 -12.68 -13.53
CA ALA A 100 1.68 -13.55 -13.82
C ALA A 100 3.02 -13.06 -13.23
N ARG A 101 3.02 -12.01 -12.39
CA ARG A 101 4.23 -11.43 -11.77
C ARG A 101 5.15 -12.49 -11.18
N PRO A 102 6.48 -12.28 -11.27
CA PRO A 102 7.45 -13.23 -10.74
C PRO A 102 7.33 -13.34 -9.21
N ALA A 103 7.80 -14.46 -8.66
CA ALA A 103 7.81 -14.74 -7.24
C ALA A 103 8.48 -13.61 -6.44
N HIS A 104 9.56 -13.04 -6.98
CA HIS A 104 10.26 -11.92 -6.37
C HIS A 104 9.33 -10.70 -6.18
N CYS A 105 8.61 -10.26 -7.23
CA CYS A 105 7.63 -9.17 -7.11
C CYS A 105 6.45 -9.50 -6.19
N LYS A 106 6.01 -10.77 -6.14
CA LYS A 106 4.92 -11.22 -5.26
C LYS A 106 5.34 -11.27 -3.79
N ALA A 107 6.61 -11.58 -3.54
CA ALA A 107 7.17 -11.67 -2.21
C ALA A 107 7.50 -10.31 -1.60
N PHE A 108 7.57 -9.22 -2.39
CA PHE A 108 7.73 -7.88 -1.82
C PHE A 108 6.46 -7.53 -1.00
N PRO A 109 6.58 -7.02 0.24
CA PRO A 109 7.79 -6.57 0.96
C PRO A 109 8.35 -7.59 1.96
N TYR A 110 7.92 -8.85 1.90
CA TYR A 110 8.35 -9.95 2.78
C TYR A 110 9.73 -10.53 2.46
N TRP A 111 10.62 -9.76 1.82
CA TRP A 111 11.98 -10.24 1.55
C TRP A 111 12.77 -10.31 2.87
N PRO A 112 13.66 -11.30 3.05
CA PRO A 112 14.48 -11.40 4.26
C PRO A 112 15.21 -10.09 4.58
N SER A 113 15.77 -9.43 3.56
CA SER A 113 16.45 -8.14 3.70
C SER A 113 15.58 -6.99 4.23
N VAL A 114 14.25 -7.08 4.07
CA VAL A 114 13.29 -6.09 4.61
C VAL A 114 12.86 -6.47 6.02
N LEU A 115 12.73 -7.77 6.32
CA LEU A 115 12.21 -8.27 7.59
C LEU A 115 13.23 -8.30 8.73
N GLU A 116 14.52 -8.34 8.43
CA GLU A 116 15.61 -8.52 9.41
C GLU A 116 16.03 -7.25 10.16
N ASN A 117 15.81 -6.06 9.59
CA ASN A 117 16.32 -4.80 10.12
C ASN A 117 15.29 -3.67 9.98
N GLU A 118 15.03 -2.95 11.07
CA GLU A 118 14.09 -1.83 11.12
C GLU A 118 14.39 -0.74 10.08
N HIS A 119 15.66 -0.43 9.85
CA HIS A 119 16.07 0.53 8.82
C HIS A 119 15.70 0.06 7.41
N ALA A 120 15.85 -1.23 7.12
CA ALA A 120 15.48 -1.79 5.83
C ALA A 120 13.95 -1.87 5.67
N PHE A 121 13.24 -2.19 6.75
CA PHE A 121 11.79 -2.09 6.82
C PHE A 121 11.30 -0.68 6.50
N GLU A 122 11.82 0.34 7.20
CA GLU A 122 11.43 1.74 6.97
C GLU A 122 11.80 2.23 5.57
N THR A 123 12.92 1.75 5.01
CA THR A 123 13.27 2.01 3.61
C THR A 123 12.19 1.45 2.67
N ALA A 124 11.77 0.20 2.85
CA ALA A 124 10.70 -0.40 2.05
C ALA A 124 9.35 0.32 2.25
N ARG A 125 9.03 0.72 3.49
CA ARG A 125 7.82 1.46 3.87
C ARG A 125 7.77 2.85 3.23
N SER A 126 8.90 3.54 3.14
CA SER A 126 8.99 4.84 2.46
C SER A 126 8.64 4.74 0.97
N ILE A 127 8.93 3.60 0.35
CA ILE A 127 8.63 3.33 -1.07
C ILE A 127 7.18 2.87 -1.23
N CYS A 128 6.70 1.96 -0.38
CA CYS A 128 5.41 1.30 -0.56
C CYS A 128 4.34 1.78 0.44
N PRO A 129 3.34 2.57 0.01
CA PRO A 129 2.23 2.99 0.87
C PRO A 129 1.29 1.84 1.24
N GLY A 130 1.48 0.66 0.65
CA GLY A 130 0.71 -0.54 0.95
C GLY A 130 1.19 -1.32 2.17
N ILE A 131 2.31 -0.91 2.79
CA ILE A 131 2.78 -1.46 4.06
C ILE A 131 2.02 -0.75 5.18
N ALA A 132 1.20 -1.50 5.92
CA ALA A 132 0.45 -1.02 7.06
C ALA A 132 1.04 -1.59 8.35
N VAL A 133 1.65 -0.74 9.17
CA VAL A 133 2.22 -1.14 10.47
C VAL A 133 1.10 -1.59 11.39
N LEU A 134 1.30 -2.74 12.05
CA LEU A 134 0.41 -3.22 13.09
C LEU A 134 0.78 -2.53 14.40
N VAL A 135 -0.14 -1.70 14.91
CA VAL A 135 -0.01 -1.05 16.21
C VAL A 135 -0.51 -1.98 17.33
N SER A 136 -0.04 -1.77 18.55
CA SER A 136 -0.55 -2.48 19.72
C SER A 136 -2.03 -2.15 19.95
N GLU A 137 -2.75 -3.08 20.57
CA GLU A 137 -4.15 -2.87 20.93
C GLU A 137 -4.34 -1.65 21.85
N GLU A 138 -3.44 -1.48 22.83
CA GLU A 138 -3.44 -0.31 23.72
C GLU A 138 -3.30 1.01 22.94
N LEU A 139 -2.34 1.10 22.01
CA LEU A 139 -2.15 2.30 21.19
C LEU A 139 -3.36 2.54 20.30
N ARG A 140 -3.91 1.49 19.70
CA ARG A 140 -5.11 1.54 18.85
C ARG A 140 -6.31 2.10 19.62
N GLU A 141 -6.58 1.60 20.82
CA GLU A 141 -7.70 2.07 21.65
C GLU A 141 -7.55 3.55 22.03
N ARG A 142 -6.35 3.93 22.49
CA ARG A 142 -6.02 5.33 22.84
C ARG A 142 -6.18 6.26 21.64
N ALA A 143 -5.66 5.85 20.47
CA ALA A 143 -5.73 6.64 19.25
C ALA A 143 -7.16 6.77 18.72
N PHE A 144 -7.97 5.71 18.79
CA PHE A 144 -9.37 5.76 18.39
C PHE A 144 -10.19 6.66 19.32
N ALA A 145 -9.95 6.62 20.63
CA ALA A 145 -10.59 7.52 21.58
C ALA A 145 -10.24 8.99 21.29
N ALA A 146 -8.96 9.28 21.04
CA ALA A 146 -8.49 10.62 20.68
C ALA A 146 -9.08 11.10 19.34
N LEU A 147 -9.13 10.22 18.33
CA LEU A 147 -9.74 10.53 17.03
C LEU A 147 -11.22 10.90 17.17
N ARG A 148 -12.00 10.10 17.93
CA ARG A 148 -13.41 10.40 18.19
C ARG A 148 -13.59 11.73 18.92
N ALA A 149 -12.73 12.04 19.89
CA ALA A 149 -12.75 13.32 20.60
C ALA A 149 -12.44 14.50 19.67
N LEU A 150 -11.51 14.34 18.73
CA LEU A 150 -11.24 15.34 17.69
C LEU A 150 -12.46 15.53 16.79
N TYR A 151 -13.03 14.45 16.27
CA TYR A 151 -14.19 14.50 15.39
C TYR A 151 -15.44 15.06 16.05
N ALA A 152 -15.66 14.84 17.35
CA ALA A 152 -16.78 15.40 18.09
C ALA A 152 -16.77 16.94 18.13
N ARG A 153 -15.60 17.57 17.93
CA ARG A 153 -15.45 19.04 17.85
C ARG A 153 -15.65 19.59 16.44
N LEU A 154 -15.60 18.74 15.42
CA LEU A 154 -15.73 19.15 14.02
C LEU A 154 -17.21 19.23 13.62
N PRO A 155 -17.57 20.14 12.70
CA PRO A 155 -18.90 20.13 12.12
C PRO A 155 -19.15 18.79 11.42
N SER A 156 -20.17 18.06 11.85
CA SER A 156 -20.62 16.84 11.20
C SER A 156 -21.99 17.08 10.56
N ARG A 157 -22.13 16.70 9.30
CA ARG A 157 -23.44 16.58 8.64
C ARG A 157 -23.83 15.11 8.54
N GLU A 158 -25.13 14.85 8.69
CA GLU A 158 -25.68 13.54 8.35
C GLU A 158 -25.39 13.25 6.87
N PRO A 159 -24.89 12.05 6.54
CA PRO A 159 -24.61 11.70 5.16
C PRO A 159 -25.94 11.55 4.40
N PRO A 160 -26.04 11.97 3.14
CA PRO A 160 -27.20 11.66 2.32
C PRO A 160 -27.31 10.15 2.15
N THR A 161 -28.53 9.64 1.99
CA THR A 161 -28.85 8.20 1.92
C THR A 161 -28.12 7.44 0.79
N THR A 162 -27.58 8.12 -0.22
CA THR A 162 -26.87 7.54 -1.37
C THR A 162 -25.41 7.97 -1.48
N CYS A 163 -24.80 8.52 -0.43
CA CYS A 163 -23.45 9.10 -0.43
C CYS A 163 -22.34 8.21 -1.03
N CYS A 164 -22.43 6.88 -0.88
CA CYS A 164 -21.44 5.94 -1.42
C CYS A 164 -21.85 5.29 -2.76
N ALA A 165 -23.06 5.56 -3.27
CA ALA A 165 -23.60 4.98 -4.50
C ALA A 165 -23.53 5.97 -5.68
N ASP A 166 -23.70 7.26 -5.40
CA ASP A 166 -23.52 8.32 -6.39
C ASP A 166 -22.03 8.69 -6.44
N ALA A 167 -21.46 8.63 -7.65
CA ALA A 167 -20.03 8.80 -7.90
C ALA A 167 -19.41 9.91 -7.03
N MET A 168 -18.67 9.50 -5.99
CA MET A 168 -17.83 10.40 -5.19
C MET A 168 -16.99 11.23 -6.18
N PRO A 169 -17.17 12.56 -6.28
CA PRO A 169 -16.49 13.33 -7.32
C PRO A 169 -14.97 13.34 -7.14
N ASP A 170 -14.49 13.01 -5.94
CA ASP A 170 -13.09 12.99 -5.60
C ASP A 170 -12.74 11.71 -4.84
N VAL A 171 -11.55 11.20 -5.16
CA VAL A 171 -10.95 10.08 -4.45
C VAL A 171 -10.82 10.44 -2.96
N LEU A 172 -11.58 9.77 -2.09
CA LEU A 172 -11.50 9.98 -0.64
C LEU A 172 -10.11 9.60 -0.13
N HIS A 173 -9.42 10.57 0.46
CA HIS A 173 -8.16 10.37 1.14
C HIS A 173 -8.36 10.27 2.65
N ALA A 174 -7.49 9.50 3.29
CA ALA A 174 -7.50 9.29 4.73
C ALA A 174 -6.08 9.04 5.24
N THR A 175 -5.89 9.24 6.54
CA THR A 175 -4.68 8.81 7.24
C THR A 175 -4.71 7.32 7.58
N GLY A 176 -3.58 6.78 8.05
CA GLY A 176 -3.51 5.40 8.52
C GLY A 176 -4.45 5.15 9.70
N LEU A 177 -4.44 6.06 10.68
CA LEU A 177 -5.32 6.02 11.85
C LEU A 177 -6.80 6.00 11.47
N GLU A 178 -7.20 6.85 10.53
CA GLU A 178 -8.58 6.87 10.03
C GLU A 178 -8.97 5.57 9.33
N ALA A 179 -8.05 4.99 8.55
CA ALA A 179 -8.29 3.74 7.87
C ALA A 179 -8.40 2.56 8.85
N ASP A 180 -7.58 2.53 9.91
CA ASP A 180 -7.66 1.52 10.98
C ASP A 180 -8.97 1.65 11.76
N HIS A 181 -9.41 2.87 12.05
CA HIS A 181 -10.69 3.12 12.71
C HIS A 181 -11.87 2.69 11.80
N ALA A 182 -11.82 3.04 10.51
CA ALA A 182 -12.84 2.67 9.52
C ALA A 182 -12.90 1.16 9.24
N SER A 183 -11.79 0.42 9.39
CA SER A 183 -11.78 -1.04 9.25
C SER A 183 -12.31 -1.76 10.49
N ALA A 184 -12.21 -1.14 11.67
CA ALA A 184 -12.65 -1.71 12.94
C ALA A 184 -14.14 -1.48 13.25
N CYS A 185 -14.82 -0.56 12.56
CA CYS A 185 -16.22 -0.23 12.83
C CYS A 185 -17.18 -0.84 11.81
N ALA A 186 -18.37 -1.22 12.31
CA ALA A 186 -19.45 -1.75 11.49
C ALA A 186 -20.05 -0.67 10.57
N SER A 187 -20.51 -1.09 9.39
CA SER A 187 -21.40 -0.28 8.56
C SER A 187 -22.78 -0.17 9.20
N ASP A 188 -23.50 0.91 8.91
CA ASP A 188 -24.92 1.04 9.24
C ASP A 188 -25.78 1.14 7.97
N ALA A 189 -27.09 1.36 8.15
CA ALA A 189 -28.06 1.43 7.04
C ALA A 189 -27.83 2.63 6.08
N HIS A 190 -27.08 3.64 6.49
CA HIS A 190 -26.90 4.91 5.78
C HIS A 190 -25.45 5.14 5.34
N CYS A 191 -24.46 4.51 5.98
CA CYS A 191 -23.05 4.73 5.73
C CYS A 191 -22.20 3.47 5.86
N ARG A 192 -21.35 3.23 4.85
CA ARG A 192 -20.34 2.15 4.86
C ARG A 192 -19.39 2.20 6.06
N TYR A 193 -19.19 3.39 6.64
CA TYR A 193 -18.26 3.63 7.75
C TYR A 193 -18.96 4.06 9.04
N GLY A 194 -20.28 4.33 9.03
CA GLY A 194 -21.04 4.83 10.18
C GLY A 194 -20.36 5.96 10.95
N ASP A 195 -20.13 5.75 12.24
CA ASP A 195 -19.42 6.69 13.12
C ASP A 195 -17.91 6.76 12.87
N ALA A 196 -17.35 5.83 12.10
CA ALA A 196 -15.94 5.82 11.69
C ALA A 196 -15.69 6.48 10.33
N ARG A 197 -16.65 7.28 9.84
CA ARG A 197 -16.44 8.16 8.68
C ARG A 197 -15.13 8.95 8.82
N PRO A 198 -14.22 8.89 7.84
CA PRO A 198 -13.01 9.70 7.82
C PRO A 198 -13.29 11.19 7.70
N LEU A 199 -12.27 12.00 7.96
CA LEU A 199 -12.30 13.45 7.92
C LEU A 199 -12.81 13.97 6.57
N GLY A 200 -12.34 13.38 5.46
CA GLY A 200 -12.79 13.77 4.12
C GLY A 200 -14.30 13.63 3.93
N CYS A 201 -14.94 12.63 4.53
CA CYS A 201 -16.41 12.51 4.51
C CYS A 201 -17.09 13.56 5.40
N ARG A 202 -16.51 13.87 6.56
CA ARG A 202 -17.08 14.84 7.51
C ARG A 202 -17.00 16.27 6.98
N MET A 203 -15.97 16.56 6.21
CA MET A 203 -15.61 17.89 5.76
C MET A 203 -15.85 18.12 4.27
N ALA A 204 -16.55 17.22 3.58
CA ALA A 204 -16.81 17.30 2.14
C ALA A 204 -17.48 18.62 1.69
N HIS A 205 -18.16 19.33 2.61
CA HIS A 205 -18.81 20.62 2.36
C HIS A 205 -18.22 21.78 3.17
N ALA A 206 -17.12 21.56 3.89
CA ALA A 206 -16.45 22.61 4.64
C ALA A 206 -15.60 23.49 3.70
N ALA A 207 -15.24 24.68 4.15
CA ALA A 207 -14.27 25.49 3.40
C ALA A 207 -12.90 24.77 3.40
N SER A 208 -12.12 24.91 2.31
CA SER A 208 -10.80 24.26 2.19
C SER A 208 -9.91 24.53 3.39
N ALA A 209 -9.90 25.78 3.88
CA ALA A 209 -9.11 26.18 5.04
C ALA A 209 -9.54 25.47 6.35
N ASP A 210 -10.82 25.16 6.52
CA ASP A 210 -11.30 24.37 7.66
C ASP A 210 -10.83 22.91 7.54
N ALA A 211 -10.95 22.32 6.34
CA ALA A 211 -10.53 20.95 6.06
C ALA A 211 -9.02 20.76 6.26
N GLU A 212 -8.22 21.71 5.80
CA GLU A 212 -6.76 21.74 5.99
C GLU A 212 -6.37 21.86 7.46
N ARG A 213 -7.04 22.73 8.23
CA ARG A 213 -6.81 22.86 9.67
C ARG A 213 -7.13 21.57 10.41
N ALA A 214 -8.27 20.93 10.11
CA ALA A 214 -8.64 19.69 10.76
C ALA A 214 -7.70 18.54 10.40
N LEU A 215 -7.20 18.49 9.14
CA LEU A 215 -6.17 17.52 8.75
C LEU A 215 -4.86 17.79 9.50
N ALA A 216 -4.47 19.05 9.67
CA ALA A 216 -3.29 19.42 10.46
C ALA A 216 -3.42 19.02 11.93
N GLU A 217 -4.60 19.23 12.55
CA GLU A 217 -4.89 18.73 13.90
C GLU A 217 -4.79 17.21 13.99
N LEU A 218 -5.37 16.48 13.04
CA LEU A 218 -5.28 15.03 12.98
C LEU A 218 -3.82 14.54 12.84
N ARG A 219 -3.01 15.20 12.01
CA ARG A 219 -1.58 14.89 11.88
C ARG A 219 -0.79 15.20 13.13
N THR A 220 -1.16 16.23 13.87
CA THR A 220 -0.56 16.52 15.18
C THR A 220 -0.90 15.43 16.18
N LEU A 221 -2.16 15.00 16.23
CA LEU A 221 -2.60 13.88 17.06
C LEU A 221 -1.84 12.59 16.75
N GLU A 222 -1.63 12.25 15.47
CA GLU A 222 -0.83 11.08 15.08
C GLU A 222 0.62 11.19 15.59
N ARG A 223 1.26 12.36 15.48
CA ARG A 223 2.63 12.56 15.98
C ARG A 223 2.72 12.49 17.50
N GLU A 224 1.76 13.08 18.22
CA GLU A 224 1.73 13.07 19.69
C GLU A 224 1.52 11.67 20.26
N LEU A 225 0.80 10.82 19.54
CA LEU A 225 0.55 9.43 19.91
C LEU A 225 1.61 8.45 19.40
N ASP A 226 2.58 8.92 18.62
CA ASP A 226 3.53 8.08 17.88
C ASP A 226 2.83 7.05 16.99
N TYR A 227 1.72 7.46 16.36
CA TYR A 227 0.96 6.61 15.45
C TYR A 227 1.66 6.54 14.08
N PRO A 228 1.87 5.34 13.50
CA PRO A 228 2.59 5.19 12.24
C PRO A 228 2.00 6.05 11.11
N PRO A 229 2.78 6.97 10.51
CA PRO A 229 2.24 7.90 9.54
C PRO A 229 1.91 7.17 8.24
N ALA A 230 0.68 7.40 7.75
CA ALA A 230 0.26 7.03 6.40
C ALA A 230 -0.74 8.06 5.85
N TYR A 231 -0.77 8.22 4.52
CA TYR A 231 -1.79 9.00 3.81
C TYR A 231 -2.01 8.39 2.44
N GLY A 232 -3.26 8.33 2.00
CA GLY A 232 -3.56 7.87 0.66
C GLY A 232 -5.05 7.72 0.45
N ARG A 233 -5.40 7.13 -0.70
CA ARG A 233 -6.79 6.78 -1.01
C ARG A 233 -7.29 5.79 0.04
N LEU A 234 -8.46 6.05 0.62
CA LEU A 234 -9.00 5.20 1.67
C LEU A 234 -9.18 3.75 1.21
N ASP A 235 -9.75 3.53 0.02
CA ASP A 235 -9.92 2.18 -0.52
C ASP A 235 -8.58 1.44 -0.70
N ASP A 236 -7.50 2.17 -0.99
CA ASP A 236 -6.18 1.57 -1.07
C ASP A 236 -5.71 1.14 0.33
N LEU A 237 -5.76 2.07 1.30
CA LEU A 237 -5.36 1.83 2.69
C LEU A 237 -6.14 0.67 3.33
N LEU A 238 -7.43 0.53 3.02
CA LEU A 238 -8.28 -0.54 3.54
C LEU A 238 -7.90 -1.92 3.00
N ARG A 239 -7.22 -2.04 1.84
CA ARG A 239 -6.82 -3.35 1.31
C ARG A 239 -5.80 -4.08 2.19
N ALA A 240 -4.98 -3.35 2.93
CA ALA A 240 -4.02 -3.92 3.89
C ALA A 240 -4.61 -4.09 5.30
N ARG A 241 -5.87 -3.66 5.53
CA ARG A 241 -6.54 -3.64 6.83
C ARG A 241 -7.77 -4.52 6.78
N PRO A 242 -7.66 -5.81 7.14
CA PRO A 242 -8.84 -6.68 7.17
C PRO A 242 -9.89 -6.08 8.10
N ARG A 243 -11.16 -6.09 7.67
CA ARG A 243 -12.26 -5.63 8.52
C ARG A 243 -12.46 -6.64 9.65
N ALA A 244 -12.70 -6.12 10.85
CA ALA A 244 -13.15 -6.91 12.00
C ALA A 244 -14.57 -7.44 11.79
#